data_AF-A0A7Y5XSU9-F1
#
_entry.id   AF-A0A7Y5XSU9-F1
#
_cell.length_a   1.000
_cell.length_b   1.000
_cell.length_c   1.000
_cell.angle_alpha   90.00
_cell.angle_beta   90.00
_cell.angle_gamma   90.00
#
_symmetry.space_group_name_H-M   'P 1'
#
loop_
_entity.id
_entity.type
_entity.pdbx_description
1 polymer ?
#
loop_
_entity_poly.entity_id
_entity_poly.type
_entity_poly.pdbx_seq_one_letter_code
_entity_poly.pdbx_strand_id
1 'polypeptide(L)' 'MHVSQLNLTDFRSYETAKIELERGANVFVGPNGHGKTNLVEAVGYVATLGSHREIGRAS' A
#
# COMPACT_ATOMS: atom_id res chain seq x y z
N MET A 1 12.29 10.11 -7.19
CA MET A 1 11.85 8.71 -6.99
C MET A 1 10.44 8.56 -7.57
N HIS A 2 10.14 7.45 -8.25
CA HIS A 2 8.79 7.15 -8.78
C HIS A 2 8.53 5.65 -8.67
N VAL A 3 7.44 5.29 -7.98
CA VAL A 3 6.92 3.91 -7.98
C VAL A 3 6.02 3.77 -9.20
N SER A 4 6.45 3.00 -10.20
CA SER A 4 5.69 2.76 -11.44
C SER A 4 4.74 1.58 -11.34
N GLN A 5 5.04 0.62 -10.46
CA GLN A 5 4.23 -0.59 -10.27
C GLN A 5 4.26 -1.01 -8.81
N LEU A 6 3.10 -1.39 -8.28
CA LEU A 6 2.92 -1.95 -6.95
C LEU A 6 2.39 -3.38 -7.07
N ASN A 7 3.16 -4.36 -6.60
CA ASN A 7 2.74 -5.75 -6.48
C ASN A 7 2.62 -6.11 -5.00
N LEU A 8 1.47 -6.60 -4.60
CA LEU A 8 1.16 -7.01 -3.23
C LEU A 8 0.86 -8.51 -3.21
N THR A 9 1.42 -9.19 -2.20
CA THR A 9 1.10 -10.57 -1.84
C THR A 9 0.97 -10.63 -0.32
N ASP A 10 -0.14 -11.18 0.18
CA ASP A 10 -0.46 -11.30 1.60
C ASP A 10 -0.27 -10.01 2.41
N PHE A 11 -0.64 -8.87 1.81
CA PHE A 11 -0.46 -7.55 2.41
C PHE A 11 -1.79 -7.00 2.90
N ARG A 12 -1.95 -6.95 4.24
CA ARG A 12 -3.15 -6.42 4.91
C ARG A 12 -4.40 -7.16 4.40
N SER A 13 -5.33 -6.42 3.78
CA SER A 13 -6.58 -6.95 3.22
C SER A 13 -6.43 -7.46 1.78
N TYR A 14 -5.24 -7.40 1.17
CA TYR A 14 -4.99 -7.91 -0.18
C TYR A 14 -4.23 -9.24 -0.11
N GLU A 15 -4.88 -10.32 -0.53
CA GLU A 15 -4.19 -11.59 -0.82
C GLU A 15 -3.24 -11.42 -2.01
N THR A 16 -3.73 -10.83 -3.10
CA THR A 16 -2.90 -10.37 -4.21
C THR A 16 -3.41 -9.05 -4.78
N ALA A 17 -2.52 -8.21 -5.27
CA ALA A 17 -2.85 -7.05 -6.10
C ALA A 17 -1.69 -6.67 -7.01
N LYS A 18 -2.00 -6.28 -8.25
CA LYS A 18 -1.05 -5.68 -9.19
C LYS A 18 -1.61 -4.37 -9.71
N ILE A 19 -0.89 -3.28 -9.49
CA ILE A 19 -1.34 -1.93 -9.80
C ILE A 19 -0.23 -1.21 -10.55
N GLU A 20 -0.53 -0.72 -11.73
CA GLU A 20 0.31 0.22 -12.47
C GLU A 20 0.04 1.64 -11.96
N LEU A 21 1.08 2.42 -11.75
CA LEU A 21 1.01 3.79 -11.26
C LEU A 21 1.61 4.75 -12.27
N GLU A 22 0.83 5.76 -12.62
CA GLU A 22 1.28 6.80 -13.54
C GLU A 22 2.08 7.88 -12.80
N ARG A 23 2.84 8.67 -13.55
CA ARG A 23 3.44 9.90 -13.00
C ARG A 23 2.34 10.90 -12.70
N GLY A 24 2.43 11.56 -11.54
CA GLY A 24 1.44 12.51 -11.07
C GLY A 24 0.48 11.90 -10.05
N ALA A 25 -0.73 12.46 -9.94
CA ALA A 25 -1.70 12.02 -8.96
C ALA A 25 -2.41 10.72 -9.40
N ASN A 26 -2.40 9.71 -8.54
CA ASN A 26 -3.18 8.49 -8.70
C ASN A 26 -4.30 8.49 -7.64
N VAL A 27 -5.54 8.17 -8.04
CA VAL A 27 -6.71 8.20 -7.15
C VAL A 27 -7.32 6.81 -7.05
N PHE A 28 -7.37 6.25 -5.84
CA PHE A 28 -8.06 5.00 -5.55
C PHE A 28 -9.49 5.27 -5.07
N VAL A 29 -10.48 4.68 -5.75
CA VAL A 29 -11.91 4.89 -5.47
C VAL A 29 -12.58 3.55 -5.15
N GLY A 30 -13.53 3.57 -4.22
CA GLY A 30 -14.29 2.39 -3.81
C GLY A 30 -14.92 2.57 -2.42
N PRO A 31 -15.74 1.63 -1.96
CA PRO A 31 -16.41 1.75 -0.67
C PRO A 31 -15.43 1.73 0.52
N ASN A 32 -15.88 2.19 1.69
CA ASN A 32 -15.09 2.11 2.91
C ASN A 32 -14.83 0.64 3.29
N GLY A 33 -13.65 0.35 3.82
CA GLY A 33 -13.24 -1.02 4.15
C GLY A 33 -12.63 -1.83 2.99
N HIS A 34 -12.63 -1.34 1.75
CA HIS A 34 -12.06 -2.06 0.59
C HIS A 34 -10.54 -1.87 0.39
N GLY A 35 -9.78 -1.60 1.45
CA GLY A 35 -8.30 -1.61 1.38
C GLY A 35 -7.61 -0.42 0.72
N LYS A 36 -8.33 0.65 0.34
CA LYS A 36 -7.72 1.85 -0.28
C LYS A 36 -6.57 2.44 0.54
N THR A 37 -6.71 2.53 1.86
CA THR A 37 -5.64 2.99 2.76
C THR A 37 -4.44 2.05 2.74
N ASN A 38 -4.66 0.73 2.65
CA ASN A 38 -3.58 -0.25 2.56
C ASN A 38 -2.71 0.00 1.31
N LEU A 39 -3.30 0.38 0.17
CA LEU A 39 -2.54 0.72 -1.04
C LEU A 39 -1.61 1.91 -0.82
N VAL A 40 -2.10 2.96 -0.15
CA VAL A 40 -1.29 4.14 0.18
C VAL A 40 -0.18 3.78 1.17
N GLU A 41 -0.46 2.96 2.19
CA GLU A 41 0.55 2.45 3.12
C GLU A 41 1.64 1.65 2.40
N ALA A 42 1.26 0.78 1.45
CA ALA A 42 2.20 -0.04 0.70
C ALA A 42 3.14 0.82 -0.16
N VAL A 43 2.61 1.85 -0.85
CA VAL A 43 3.43 2.83 -1.56
C VAL A 43 4.39 3.54 -0.60
N GLY A 44 3.91 3.93 0.58
CA GLY A 44 4.75 4.52 1.62
C GLY A 44 5.90 3.61 2.06
N TYR A 45 5.65 2.32 2.27
CA TYR A 45 6.67 1.35 2.65
C TYR A 45 7.78 1.21 1.61
N VAL A 46 7.41 1.01 0.34
CA VAL A 46 8.41 0.83 -0.73
C VAL A 46 9.13 2.14 -1.05
N ALA A 47 8.46 3.28 -0.89
CA ALA A 47 9.06 4.59 -1.17
C ALA A 47 10.10 5.02 -0.12
N THR A 48 9.94 4.58 1.12
CA THR A 48 10.77 5.05 2.24
C THR A 48 11.74 4.00 2.78
N LEU A 49 11.60 2.72 2.37
CA LEU A 49 12.23 1.56 3.01
C LEU A 49 11.96 1.48 4.53
N GLY A 50 11.03 2.28 5.04
CA GLY A 50 10.73 2.44 6.45
C GLY A 50 9.32 1.96 6.74
N SER A 51 9.19 0.97 7.62
CA SER A 51 7.90 0.54 8.13
C SER A 51 7.52 1.38 9.34
N HIS A 52 6.43 2.16 9.27
CA HIS A 52 5.84 2.86 10.42
C HIS A 52 5.13 1.93 11.43
N ARG A 53 5.26 0.59 11.30
CA ARG A 53 4.64 -0.34 12.24
C ARG A 53 5.45 -0.41 13.52
N GLU A 54 4.93 0.18 14.58
CA GLU A 54 5.16 -0.36 15.92
C GLU A 54 4.77 -1.84 15.92
N ILE A 55 5.71 -2.68 16.36
CA ILE A 55 5.40 -4.03 16.82
C ILE A 55 4.55 -3.80 18.07
N GLY A 56 3.23 -3.90 17.94
CA GLY A 56 2.34 -3.93 19.09
C GLY A 56 2.84 -5.02 20.04
N ARG A 57 3.27 -4.62 21.23
CA ARG A 57 3.67 -5.54 22.30
C ARG A 57 2.59 -6.59 22.46
N ALA A 58 2.95 -7.85 22.26
CA ALA A 58 2.19 -8.95 22.83
C ALA A 58 2.28 -8.80 24.35
N SER A 59 1.17 -8.41 24.98
CA SER A 59 0.91 -8.57 26.41
C SER A 59 0.50 -10.01 26.70
#